data_AF-A0A061IA33-F1
#
_entry.id   AF-A0A061IA33-F1
#
_cell.length_a   1.000
_cell.length_b   1.000
_cell.length_c   1.000
_cell.angle_alpha   90.00
_cell.angle_beta   90.00
_cell.angle_gamma   90.00
#
_symmetry.space_group_name_H-M   'P 1'
#
loop_
_entity.id
_entity.type
_entity.pdbx_description
1 polymer ?
#
loop_
_entity_poly.entity_id
_entity_poly.type
_entity_poly.pdbx_seq_one_letter_code
_entity_poly.pdbx_strand_id
1 'polypeptide(L)'
;MPPSASAVDFFQLFVPDNVLKNMVVQTNMYARKFQDRFGSDGAWVEVTLAEMKAFLGYVISTSVSHCESVLSIWSGGFYSNRSLALVMSQARFEKILKYFHVVAFRSSQTTHGLYKVQPFLDSLQSGFDAAFRPSQTQ
;
A
#
# COMPACT_ATOMS: atom_id res chain seq x y z
N MET A 1 1.44 -2.77 24.37
CA MET A 1 0.69 -1.61 23.85
C MET A 1 -0.25 -1.07 24.93
N PRO A 2 -0.52 0.24 24.97
CA PRO A 2 -1.49 0.79 25.93
C PRO A 2 -2.91 0.27 25.66
N PRO A 3 -3.80 0.24 26.67
CA PRO A 3 -5.20 -0.19 26.48
C PRO A 3 -6.00 0.62 25.44
N SER A 4 -5.56 1.84 25.13
CA SER A 4 -6.16 2.72 24.13
C SER A 4 -5.65 2.48 22.70
N ALA A 5 -4.80 1.47 22.48
CA ALA A 5 -4.25 1.18 21.16
C ALA A 5 -5.34 0.72 20.18
N SER A 6 -5.34 1.30 19.00
CA SER A 6 -6.20 0.97 17.87
C SER A 6 -5.55 -0.11 16.97
N ALA A 7 -6.35 -0.70 16.08
CA ALA A 7 -5.83 -1.65 15.08
C ALA A 7 -4.71 -1.04 14.20
N VAL A 8 -4.77 0.27 13.94
CA VAL A 8 -3.74 0.98 13.16
C VAL A 8 -2.41 1.02 13.91
N ASP A 9 -2.43 1.17 15.23
CA ASP A 9 -1.20 1.18 16.04
C ASP A 9 -0.48 -0.17 15.97
N PHE A 10 -1.22 -1.27 15.93
CA PHE A 10 -0.64 -2.61 15.71
C PHE A 10 -0.13 -2.79 14.28
N PHE A 11 -0.88 -2.32 13.27
CA PHE A 11 -0.44 -2.37 11.87
C PHE A 11 0.89 -1.61 11.67
N GLN A 12 1.04 -0.45 12.30
CA GLN A 12 2.24 0.38 12.19
C GLN A 12 3.49 -0.21 12.85
N LEU A 13 3.37 -1.27 13.66
CA LEU A 13 4.53 -2.04 14.14
C LEU A 13 5.26 -2.76 13.01
N PHE A 14 4.53 -3.17 11.97
CA PHE A 14 5.05 -3.94 10.84
C PHE A 14 5.20 -3.10 9.58
N VAL A 15 4.32 -2.10 9.42
CA VAL A 15 4.31 -1.18 8.28
C VAL A 15 4.45 0.27 8.77
N PRO A 16 5.66 0.67 9.19
CA PRO A 16 5.91 2.00 9.73
C PRO A 16 5.80 3.10 8.66
N ASP A 17 5.59 4.34 9.12
CA ASP A 17 5.35 5.49 8.25
C ASP A 17 6.52 5.79 7.29
N ASN A 18 7.76 5.48 7.65
CA ASN A 18 8.92 5.62 6.76
C ASN A 18 8.81 4.70 5.52
N VAL A 19 8.31 3.48 5.68
CA VAL A 19 8.09 2.53 4.58
C VAL A 19 6.98 3.04 3.67
N LEU A 20 5.88 3.51 4.24
CA LEU A 20 4.78 4.12 3.49
C LEU A 20 5.22 5.38 2.74
N LYS A 21 6.03 6.24 3.37
CA LYS A 21 6.64 7.41 2.71
C LYS A 21 7.55 7.00 1.55
N ASN A 22 8.31 5.90 1.69
CA ASN A 22 9.10 5.40 0.58
C ASN A 22 8.21 4.92 -0.58
N MET A 23 7.12 4.19 -0.31
CA MET A 23 6.15 3.80 -1.35
C MET A 23 5.56 5.02 -2.08
N VAL A 24 5.26 6.10 -1.34
CA VAL A 24 4.82 7.37 -1.94
C VAL A 24 5.86 7.91 -2.92
N VAL A 25 7.11 8.02 -2.48
CA VAL A 25 8.21 8.53 -3.32
C VAL A 25 8.40 7.67 -4.57
N GLN A 26 8.41 6.35 -4.41
CA GLN A 26 8.64 5.42 -5.52
C GLN A 26 7.48 5.43 -6.52
N THR A 27 6.23 5.49 -6.04
CA THR A 27 5.03 5.60 -6.87
C THR A 27 5.02 6.90 -7.68
N ASN A 28 5.28 8.05 -7.05
CA ASN A 28 5.34 9.34 -7.73
C ASN A 28 6.49 9.41 -8.74
N MET A 29 7.66 8.87 -8.38
CA MET A 29 8.81 8.82 -9.26
C MET A 29 8.55 7.93 -10.49
N TYR A 30 7.88 6.78 -10.30
CA TYR A 30 7.48 5.93 -11.42
C TYR A 30 6.48 6.63 -12.34
N ALA A 31 5.46 7.28 -11.77
CA ALA A 31 4.46 8.01 -12.55
C ALA A 31 5.08 9.10 -13.44
N ARG A 32 6.07 9.85 -12.92
CA ARG A 32 6.81 10.85 -13.72
C ARG A 32 7.55 10.20 -14.89
N LYS A 33 8.39 9.19 -14.63
CA LYS A 33 9.15 8.54 -15.72
C LYS A 33 8.27 7.82 -16.74
N PHE A 34 7.15 7.24 -16.29
CA PHE A 34 6.18 6.64 -17.21
C PHE A 34 5.62 7.70 -18.15
N GLN A 35 5.24 8.87 -17.62
CA GLN A 35 4.71 9.97 -18.42
C GLN A 35 5.75 10.55 -19.38
N ASP A 36 7.00 10.70 -18.94
CA ASP A 36 8.10 11.16 -19.79
C ASP A 36 8.32 10.24 -21.01
N ARG A 37 8.09 8.93 -20.84
CA ARG A 37 8.34 7.92 -21.88
C ARG A 37 7.13 7.60 -22.75
N PHE A 38 5.92 7.60 -22.17
CA PHE A 38 4.72 7.06 -22.81
C PHE A 38 3.61 8.10 -22.98
N GLY A 39 3.85 9.35 -22.63
CA GLY A 39 2.90 10.46 -22.77
C GLY A 39 2.29 10.91 -21.44
N SER A 40 1.90 12.17 -21.38
CA SER A 40 1.37 12.81 -20.17
C SER A 40 0.01 12.27 -19.77
N ASP A 41 -0.19 12.06 -18.46
CA ASP A 41 -1.46 11.75 -17.82
C ASP A 41 -1.90 12.99 -17.04
N GLY A 42 -2.63 13.90 -17.68
CA GLY A 42 -3.03 15.19 -17.09
C GLY A 42 -3.93 15.07 -15.85
N ALA A 43 -4.49 13.89 -15.58
CA ALA A 43 -5.24 13.60 -14.37
C ALA A 43 -4.36 13.09 -13.21
N TRP A 44 -3.05 12.90 -13.44
CA TRP A 44 -2.12 12.48 -12.39
C TRP A 44 -1.81 13.63 -11.43
N VAL A 45 -2.04 13.35 -10.15
CA VAL A 45 -1.58 14.18 -9.03
C VAL A 45 -0.70 13.31 -8.15
N GLU A 46 0.37 13.87 -7.60
CA GLU A 46 1.26 13.13 -6.71
C GLU A 46 0.49 12.54 -5.52
N VAL A 47 0.81 11.29 -5.20
CA VAL A 47 0.24 10.55 -4.07
C VAL A 47 0.78 11.14 -2.78
N THR A 48 -0.09 11.30 -1.79
CA THR A 48 0.29 11.70 -0.43
C THR A 48 0.40 10.48 0.50
N LEU A 49 1.00 10.66 1.69
CA LEU A 49 1.02 9.60 2.70
C LEU A 49 -0.39 9.16 3.13
N ALA A 50 -1.33 10.11 3.24
CA ALA A 50 -2.72 9.81 3.57
C ALA A 50 -3.39 8.96 2.48
N GLU A 51 -3.18 9.31 1.21
CA GLU A 51 -3.69 8.52 0.08
C GLU A 51 -3.04 7.13 0.01
N MET A 52 -1.75 7.00 0.30
CA MET A 52 -1.08 5.69 0.35
C MET A 52 -1.64 4.79 1.46
N LYS A 53 -1.91 5.37 2.65
CA LYS A 53 -2.58 4.66 3.75
C LYS A 53 -3.99 4.21 3.34
N ALA A 54 -4.77 5.09 2.71
CA ALA A 54 -6.09 4.76 2.21
C ALA A 54 -6.03 3.66 1.13
N PHE A 55 -5.14 3.79 0.15
CA PHE A 55 -4.91 2.81 -0.92
C PHE A 55 -4.63 1.41 -0.37
N LEU A 56 -3.71 1.28 0.59
CA LEU A 56 -3.44 -0.01 1.23
C LEU A 56 -4.64 -0.51 2.04
N GLY A 57 -5.39 0.39 2.69
CA GLY A 57 -6.65 0.05 3.35
C GLY A 57 -7.67 -0.56 2.40
N TYR A 58 -7.81 -0.02 1.18
CA TYR A 58 -8.65 -0.63 0.13
C TYR A 58 -8.15 -2.02 -0.27
N VAL A 59 -6.85 -2.19 -0.47
CA VAL A 59 -6.26 -3.50 -0.83
C VAL A 59 -6.48 -4.53 0.29
N ILE A 60 -6.34 -4.13 1.55
CA ILE A 60 -6.58 -5.00 2.72
C ILE A 60 -8.08 -5.33 2.86
N SER A 61 -8.97 -4.40 2.52
CA SER A 61 -10.42 -4.62 2.69
C SER A 61 -10.98 -5.78 1.87
N THR A 62 -10.32 -6.15 0.76
CA THR A 62 -10.74 -7.30 -0.07
C THR A 62 -10.53 -8.63 0.65
N SER A 63 -9.51 -8.74 1.51
CA SER A 63 -9.26 -9.96 2.30
C SER A 63 -10.29 -10.15 3.41
N VAL A 64 -10.83 -9.05 3.94
CA VAL A 64 -11.85 -9.05 5.01
C VAL A 64 -13.25 -9.28 4.45
N SER A 65 -13.55 -8.68 3.29
CA SER A 65 -14.91 -8.68 2.70
C SER A 65 -15.16 -9.86 1.75
N HIS A 66 -14.18 -10.77 1.59
CA HIS A 66 -14.20 -11.88 0.63
C HIS A 66 -14.63 -11.48 -0.78
N CYS A 67 -14.35 -10.24 -1.19
CA CYS A 67 -14.68 -9.79 -2.53
C CYS A 67 -13.50 -10.01 -3.46
N GLU A 68 -13.76 -10.59 -4.63
CA GLU A 68 -12.75 -10.86 -5.64
C GLU A 68 -12.07 -9.60 -6.18
N SER A 69 -12.74 -8.45 -6.09
CA SER A 69 -12.23 -7.19 -6.60
C SER A 69 -12.48 -6.03 -5.65
N VAL A 70 -11.43 -5.25 -5.39
CA VAL A 70 -11.50 -3.97 -4.67
C VAL A 70 -12.44 -2.97 -5.37
N LEU A 71 -12.61 -3.09 -6.69
CA LEU A 71 -13.47 -2.18 -7.46
C LEU A 71 -14.95 -2.32 -7.10
N SER A 72 -15.35 -3.45 -6.51
CA SER A 72 -16.70 -3.67 -5.99
C SER A 72 -17.12 -2.65 -4.94
N ILE A 73 -16.18 -2.02 -4.24
CA ILE A 73 -16.45 -0.99 -3.22
C ILE A 73 -17.26 0.16 -3.80
N TRP A 74 -16.96 0.54 -5.05
CA TRP A 74 -17.64 1.59 -5.79
C TRP A 74 -18.77 1.08 -6.68
N SER A 75 -18.98 -0.23 -6.77
CA SER A 75 -20.10 -0.79 -7.54
C SER A 75 -21.43 -0.61 -6.77
N GLY A 76 -22.55 -0.85 -7.44
CA GLY A 76 -23.82 -1.04 -6.75
C GLY A 76 -23.96 -2.49 -6.26
N GLY A 77 -24.63 -2.68 -5.13
CA GLY A 77 -25.07 -4.02 -4.67
C GLY A 77 -24.35 -4.55 -3.43
N PHE A 78 -24.37 -5.87 -3.25
CA PHE A 78 -23.97 -6.54 -1.99
C PHE A 78 -22.51 -6.29 -1.58
N TYR A 79 -21.60 -6.23 -2.56
CA TYR A 79 -20.17 -6.01 -2.32
C TYR A 79 -19.78 -4.52 -2.27
N SER A 80 -20.74 -3.62 -2.43
CA SER A 80 -20.50 -2.18 -2.34
C SER A 80 -20.20 -1.77 -0.89
N ASN A 81 -19.34 -0.77 -0.73
CA ASN A 81 -19.07 -0.20 0.58
C ASN A 81 -19.05 1.32 0.50
N ARG A 82 -20.20 1.93 0.80
CA ARG A 82 -20.39 3.38 0.71
C ARG A 82 -19.42 4.15 1.62
N SER A 83 -19.12 3.63 2.80
CA SER A 83 -18.20 4.27 3.74
C SER A 83 -16.78 4.33 3.18
N LEU A 84 -16.32 3.23 2.57
CA LEU A 84 -15.02 3.21 1.89
C LEU A 84 -15.05 4.04 0.60
N ALA A 85 -16.12 3.99 -0.19
CA ALA A 85 -16.23 4.76 -1.43
C ALA A 85 -16.15 6.30 -1.23
N LEU A 86 -16.45 6.79 -0.03
CA LEU A 86 -16.32 8.21 0.34
C LEU A 86 -14.88 8.66 0.61
N VAL A 87 -13.96 7.74 0.90
CA VAL A 87 -12.57 8.08 1.26
C VAL A 87 -11.74 8.46 0.03
N MET A 88 -11.97 7.82 -1.11
CA MET A 88 -11.29 8.04 -2.38
C MET A 88 -12.21 7.60 -3.53
N SER A 89 -12.19 8.33 -4.64
CA SER A 89 -12.93 7.91 -5.85
C SER A 89 -12.31 6.67 -6.50
N GLN A 90 -13.13 5.87 -7.20
CA GLN A 90 -12.65 4.73 -7.99
C GLN A 90 -11.55 5.14 -8.97
N ALA A 91 -11.79 6.24 -9.71
CA ALA A 91 -10.84 6.75 -10.70
C ALA A 91 -9.48 7.10 -10.07
N ARG A 92 -9.47 7.67 -8.86
CA ARG A 92 -8.22 7.95 -8.15
C ARG A 92 -7.55 6.67 -7.65
N PHE A 93 -8.30 5.71 -7.12
CA PHE A 93 -7.76 4.40 -6.72
C PHE A 93 -7.09 3.69 -7.91
N GLU A 94 -7.78 3.56 -9.03
CA GLU A 94 -7.26 2.95 -10.26
C GLU A 94 -6.03 3.68 -10.79
N LYS A 95 -6.02 5.01 -10.68
CA LYS A 95 -4.86 5.82 -11.07
C LYS A 95 -3.65 5.55 -10.17
N ILE A 96 -3.83 5.44 -8.86
CA ILE A 96 -2.75 5.06 -7.94
C ILE A 96 -2.29 3.62 -8.25
N LEU A 97 -3.22 2.69 -8.46
CA LEU A 97 -2.93 1.29 -8.81
C LEU A 97 -2.07 1.18 -10.07
N LYS A 98 -2.37 1.95 -11.12
CA LYS A 98 -1.59 2.00 -12.37
C LYS A 98 -0.11 2.32 -12.14
N TYR A 99 0.20 3.18 -11.16
CA TYR A 99 1.56 3.67 -10.93
C TYR A 99 2.24 3.10 -9.69
N PHE A 100 1.51 2.36 -8.86
CA PHE A 100 1.99 1.87 -7.56
C PHE A 100 3.30 1.09 -7.68
N HIS A 101 4.33 1.55 -6.95
CA HIS A 101 5.62 0.89 -6.85
C HIS A 101 6.14 0.97 -5.43
N VAL A 102 6.59 -0.18 -4.90
CA VAL A 102 7.38 -0.23 -3.66
C VAL A 102 8.84 0.14 -3.93
N VAL A 103 9.37 -0.27 -5.08
CA VAL A 103 10.65 0.15 -5.64
C VAL A 103 10.47 0.37 -7.13
N ALA A 104 10.69 1.59 -7.61
CA ALA A 104 10.43 1.96 -9.01
C ALA A 104 11.60 1.63 -9.95
N PHE A 105 12.84 1.74 -9.48
CA PHE A 105 14.03 1.56 -10.31
C PHE A 105 15.08 0.68 -9.66
N ARG A 106 15.82 -0.02 -10.52
CA ARG A 106 16.88 -0.96 -10.17
C ARG A 106 18.12 -0.21 -9.65
N SER A 107 18.90 -0.86 -8.79
CA SER A 107 20.35 -0.82 -8.93
C SER A 107 20.77 -1.98 -9.82
N SER A 108 21.83 -1.83 -10.61
CA SER A 108 22.27 -2.82 -11.62
C SER A 108 22.73 -4.19 -11.05
N GLN A 109 22.61 -4.41 -9.73
CA GLN A 109 23.31 -5.47 -9.01
C GLN A 109 22.39 -6.49 -8.30
N THR A 110 21.06 -6.41 -8.45
CA THR A 110 20.15 -7.31 -7.72
C THR A 110 19.88 -8.60 -8.50
N THR A 111 20.37 -9.74 -7.97
CA THR A 111 20.21 -11.10 -8.52
C THR A 111 18.90 -11.80 -8.11
N HIS A 112 18.14 -11.23 -7.18
CA HIS A 112 16.95 -11.88 -6.60
C HIS A 112 15.63 -11.32 -7.16
N GLY A 113 14.68 -12.20 -7.51
CA GLY A 113 13.42 -11.85 -8.19
C GLY A 113 12.45 -10.97 -7.39
N LEU A 114 12.57 -10.93 -6.06
CA LEU A 114 11.68 -10.18 -5.15
C LEU A 114 12.12 -8.74 -4.88
N TYR A 115 13.21 -8.26 -5.50
CA TYR A 115 13.81 -6.94 -5.21
C TYR A 115 12.82 -5.76 -5.26
N LYS A 116 11.77 -5.84 -6.10
CA LYS A 116 10.75 -4.79 -6.23
C LYS A 116 9.95 -4.56 -4.95
N VAL A 117 9.83 -5.58 -4.11
CA VAL A 117 9.08 -5.56 -2.85
C VAL A 117 9.98 -5.79 -1.63
N GLN A 118 11.27 -6.06 -1.84
CA GLN A 118 12.20 -6.40 -0.77
C GLN A 118 12.20 -5.41 0.40
N PRO A 119 12.23 -4.07 0.20
CA PRO A 119 12.20 -3.14 1.32
C PRO A 119 10.94 -3.24 2.19
N PHE A 120 9.83 -3.67 1.62
CA PHE A 120 8.61 -3.93 2.37
C PHE A 120 8.73 -5.24 3.17
N LEU A 121 9.26 -6.30 2.56
CA LEU A 121 9.51 -7.57 3.25
C LEU A 121 10.51 -7.41 4.41
N ASP A 122 11.57 -6.64 4.21
CA ASP A 122 12.58 -6.35 5.24
C ASP A 122 11.97 -5.61 6.42
N SER A 123 11.05 -4.67 6.16
CA SER A 123 10.30 -3.99 7.21
C SER A 123 9.41 -4.93 7.99
N LEU A 124 8.68 -5.82 7.30
CA LEU A 124 7.83 -6.81 7.96
C LEU A 124 8.66 -7.72 8.86
N GLN A 125 9.76 -8.27 8.34
CA GLN A 125 10.67 -9.13 9.09
C GLN A 125 11.20 -8.42 10.34
N SER A 126 11.72 -7.21 10.18
CA SER A 126 12.23 -6.41 11.29
C SER A 126 11.14 -6.10 12.32
N GLY A 127 9.93 -5.82 11.88
CA GLY A 127 8.77 -5.59 12.73
C GLY A 127 8.37 -6.85 13.51
N PHE A 128 8.35 -8.02 12.87
CA PHE A 128 8.05 -9.29 13.52
C PHE A 128 9.10 -9.64 14.59
N ASP A 129 10.38 -9.52 14.26
CA ASP A 129 11.48 -9.83 15.19
C ASP A 129 11.48 -8.90 16.41
N ALA A 130 11.11 -7.63 16.22
CA ALA A 130 11.05 -6.65 17.30
C ALA A 130 9.79 -6.78 18.17
N ALA A 131 8.64 -7.05 17.56
CA ALA A 131 7.34 -6.98 18.22
C ALA A 131 6.85 -8.33 18.77
N PHE A 132 7.35 -9.46 18.25
CA PHE A 132 6.92 -10.79 18.65
C PHE A 132 8.06 -11.56 19.32
N ARG A 133 7.84 -11.97 20.57
CA ARG A 133 8.73 -12.90 21.28
C ARG A 133 7.98 -14.21 21.49
N PRO A 134 8.35 -15.30 20.82
CA PRO A 134 7.75 -16.60 21.05
C PRO A 134 7.94 -17.00 22.52
N SER A 135 6.87 -17.40 23.21
CA SER A 135 7.00 -18.12 24.48
C SER A 135 7.35 -19.59 24.18
N GLN A 136 8.18 -20.22 25.02
CA GLN A 136 8.28 -21.68 24.98
C GLN A 136 6.91 -22.26 25.34
N THR A 137 6.30 -22.99 24.41
CA THR A 137 5.20 -23.91 24.73
C THR A 137 5.79 -25.04 25.56
N GLN A 138 5.38 -25.14 26.83
CA GLN A 138 5.63 -26.32 27.66
C GLN A 138 4.83 -27.52 27.16
#